data_AF-A0A7U9N249-F1
#
_entry.id   AF-A0A7U9N249-F1
#
_cell.length_a   1.000
_cell.length_b   1.000
_cell.length_c   1.000
_cell.angle_alpha   90.00
_cell.angle_beta   90.00
_cell.angle_gamma   90.00
#
_symmetry.space_group_name_H-M   'P 1'
#
loop_
_entity.id
_entity.type
_entity.pdbx_description
1 polymer ?
#
loop_
_entity_poly.entity_id
_entity_poly.type
_entity_poly.pdbx_seq_one_letter_code
_entity_poly.pdbx_strand_id
1 'polypeptide(L)'
;MLDLQDKNYCPTLEEIGQYVRNPVFSQFCSEVKNIYQCREKIEFSSCSWEKGWNIKFKKAGKTLCTVYPRELYFTVLFVVGGKEKESVEAILPECAKELQDLYCQTQEGNGQRWLMIDIEEEDSVYHDLFRFIQIRRNG
;
A
#
# COMPACT_ATOMS: atom_id res chain seq x y z
N MET A 1 -23.49 2.10 -6.93
CA MET A 1 -22.15 2.52 -6.48
C MET A 1 -21.58 1.35 -5.70
N LEU A 2 -20.32 0.97 -5.93
CA LEU A 2 -19.69 -0.16 -5.23
C LEU A 2 -19.69 0.11 -3.71
N ASP A 3 -20.18 -0.85 -2.92
CA ASP A 3 -20.04 -0.84 -1.47
C ASP A 3 -18.84 -1.71 -1.09
N LEU A 4 -17.73 -1.08 -0.69
CA LEU A 4 -16.52 -1.78 -0.27
C LEU A 4 -16.71 -2.62 0.99
N GLN A 5 -17.80 -2.44 1.74
CA GLN A 5 -18.11 -3.23 2.94
C GLN A 5 -19.12 -4.36 2.69
N ASP A 6 -19.71 -4.48 1.50
CA ASP A 6 -20.55 -5.62 1.14
C ASP A 6 -19.70 -6.87 0.85
N LYS A 7 -19.55 -7.72 1.87
CA LYS A 7 -18.82 -8.99 1.77
C LYS A 7 -19.46 -10.00 0.82
N ASN A 8 -20.72 -9.82 0.42
CA ASN A 8 -21.43 -10.77 -0.44
C ASN A 8 -21.08 -10.58 -1.92
N TYR A 9 -20.43 -9.46 -2.25
CA TYR A 9 -19.97 -9.17 -3.60
C TYR A 9 -18.46 -8.89 -3.59
N CYS A 10 -17.68 -9.78 -4.21
CA CYS A 10 -16.25 -9.57 -4.38
C CYS A 10 -16.01 -8.70 -5.62
N PRO A 11 -15.57 -7.44 -5.49
CA PRO A 11 -15.32 -6.59 -6.65
C PRO A 11 -14.08 -7.05 -7.39
N THR A 12 -14.04 -6.71 -8.67
CA THR A 12 -12.85 -6.78 -9.52
C THR A 12 -11.93 -5.58 -9.28
N LEU A 13 -10.67 -5.68 -9.69
CA LEU A 13 -9.74 -4.55 -9.61
C LEU A 13 -10.20 -3.35 -10.46
N GLU A 14 -10.88 -3.62 -11.57
CA GLU A 14 -11.45 -2.59 -12.45
C GLU A 14 -12.58 -1.82 -11.75
N GLU A 15 -13.52 -2.53 -11.11
CA GLU A 15 -14.61 -1.90 -10.35
C GLU A 15 -14.09 -1.09 -9.17
N ILE A 16 -13.04 -1.56 -8.50
CA ILE A 16 -12.35 -0.78 -7.46
C ILE A 16 -11.73 0.48 -8.08
N GLY A 17 -11.10 0.39 -9.24
CA GLY A 17 -10.55 1.56 -9.93
C GLY A 17 -11.63 2.59 -10.31
N GLN A 18 -12.79 2.12 -10.77
CA GLN A 18 -13.95 2.99 -11.03
C GLN A 18 -14.50 3.62 -9.74
N TYR A 19 -14.48 2.90 -8.61
CA TYR A 19 -14.84 3.44 -7.31
C TYR A 19 -13.87 4.52 -6.84
N VAL A 20 -12.55 4.29 -6.99
CA VAL A 20 -11.52 5.23 -6.57
C VAL A 20 -11.57 6.52 -7.40
N ARG A 21 -11.90 6.45 -8.69
CA ARG A 21 -11.98 7.62 -9.60
C ARG A 21 -10.69 8.45 -9.65
N ASN A 22 -9.54 7.78 -9.49
CA ASN A 22 -8.22 8.38 -9.63
C ASN A 22 -7.37 7.49 -10.56
N PRO A 23 -6.88 8.00 -11.71
CA PRO A 23 -6.05 7.21 -12.63
C PRO A 23 -4.75 6.70 -12.00
N VAL A 24 -4.21 7.39 -11.00
CA VAL A 24 -2.98 6.99 -10.29
C VAL A 24 -3.16 5.64 -9.59
N PHE A 25 -4.37 5.29 -9.17
CA PHE A 25 -4.64 3.97 -8.60
C PHE A 25 -4.40 2.83 -9.61
N SER A 26 -4.94 2.97 -10.82
CA SER A 26 -4.78 1.97 -11.88
C SER A 26 -3.32 1.89 -12.36
N GLN A 27 -2.63 3.03 -12.41
CA GLN A 27 -1.20 3.11 -12.69
C GLN A 27 -0.39 2.39 -11.62
N PHE A 28 -0.57 2.74 -10.35
CA PHE A 28 0.11 2.11 -9.20
C PHE A 28 -0.05 0.58 -9.23
N CYS A 29 -1.28 0.10 -9.39
CA CYS A 29 -1.56 -1.33 -9.43
C CYS A 29 -0.84 -2.03 -10.59
N SER A 30 -0.76 -1.37 -11.75
CA SER A 30 -0.09 -1.91 -12.94
C SER A 30 1.43 -1.92 -12.77
N GLU A 31 2.01 -0.83 -12.26
CA GLU A 31 3.44 -0.70 -12.00
C GLU A 31 3.93 -1.70 -10.96
N VAL A 32 3.23 -1.85 -9.83
CA VAL A 32 3.59 -2.86 -8.81
C VAL A 32 3.59 -4.26 -9.40
N LYS A 33 2.59 -4.61 -10.23
CA LYS A 33 2.54 -5.91 -10.92
C LYS A 33 3.71 -6.09 -11.89
N ASN A 34 4.01 -5.07 -12.69
CA ASN A 34 5.03 -5.13 -13.73
C ASN A 34 6.45 -5.12 -13.17
N ILE A 35 6.76 -4.25 -12.21
CA ILE A 35 8.10 -4.13 -11.62
C ILE A 35 8.43 -5.36 -10.78
N TYR A 36 7.50 -5.79 -9.91
CA TYR A 36 7.78 -6.86 -8.95
C TYR A 36 7.35 -8.25 -9.42
N GLN A 37 6.74 -8.34 -10.61
CA GLN A 37 6.25 -9.58 -11.21
C GLN A 37 5.35 -10.34 -10.22
N CYS A 38 4.46 -9.62 -9.55
CA CYS A 38 3.59 -10.12 -8.49
C CYS A 38 2.13 -10.17 -8.94
N ARG A 39 1.29 -10.79 -8.11
CA ARG A 39 -0.16 -10.80 -8.31
C ARG A 39 -0.85 -10.05 -7.18
N GLU A 40 -1.93 -9.39 -7.52
CA GLU A 40 -2.91 -8.88 -6.58
C GLU A 40 -3.74 -10.03 -6.00
N LYS A 41 -4.22 -9.82 -4.78
CA LYS A 41 -5.28 -10.62 -4.19
C LYS A 41 -6.26 -9.67 -3.52
N ILE A 42 -7.51 -9.71 -3.97
CA ILE A 42 -8.59 -8.93 -3.38
C ILE A 42 -9.13 -9.72 -2.19
N GLU A 43 -9.08 -9.13 -1.00
CA GLU A 43 -9.48 -9.79 0.25
C GLU A 43 -10.41 -8.88 1.06
N PHE A 44 -11.47 -9.46 1.62
CA PHE A 44 -12.33 -8.75 2.56
C PHE A 44 -11.70 -8.76 3.95
N SER A 45 -11.50 -7.57 4.52
CA SER A 45 -11.07 -7.40 5.91
C SER A 45 -12.30 -7.21 6.80
N SER A 46 -12.43 -8.10 7.81
CA SER A 46 -13.39 -7.95 8.91
C SER A 46 -12.77 -7.23 10.12
N CYS A 47 -11.54 -6.70 10.00
CA CYS A 47 -10.89 -5.97 11.07
C CYS A 47 -11.63 -4.65 11.34
N SER A 48 -11.71 -4.24 12.61
CA SER A 48 -12.37 -2.99 13.00
C SER A 48 -11.65 -1.74 12.50
N TRP A 49 -10.35 -1.83 12.21
CA TRP A 49 -9.55 -0.66 11.82
C TRP A 49 -9.75 -0.30 10.34
N GLU A 50 -9.63 -1.28 9.45
CA GLU A 50 -9.82 -1.09 8.00
C GLU A 50 -10.74 -2.21 7.49
N LYS A 51 -12.05 -2.01 7.66
CA LYS A 51 -13.09 -2.97 7.26
C LYS A 51 -13.46 -2.77 5.79
N GLY A 52 -13.54 -3.88 5.05
CA GLY A 52 -13.94 -3.88 3.65
C GLY A 52 -12.92 -4.52 2.72
N TRP A 53 -13.20 -4.44 1.42
CA TRP A 53 -12.34 -4.96 0.36
C TRP A 53 -11.03 -4.18 0.25
N ASN A 54 -9.90 -4.89 0.32
CA ASN A 54 -8.55 -4.36 0.11
C ASN A 54 -7.81 -5.21 -0.92
N ILE A 55 -6.71 -4.68 -1.44
CA ILE A 55 -5.89 -5.34 -2.46
C ILE A 55 -4.52 -5.60 -1.87
N LYS A 56 -4.10 -6.87 -1.83
CA LYS A 56 -2.75 -7.24 -1.39
C LYS A 56 -1.89 -7.61 -2.57
N PHE A 57 -0.76 -6.94 -2.74
CA PHE A 57 0.25 -7.34 -3.71
C PHE A 57 1.22 -8.31 -3.05
N LYS A 58 1.29 -9.54 -3.59
CA LYS A 58 2.04 -10.63 -2.96
C LYS A 58 3.03 -11.27 -3.92
N LYS A 59 4.23 -11.55 -3.42
CA LYS A 59 5.29 -12.28 -4.13
C LYS A 59 5.89 -13.34 -3.22
N ALA A 60 5.94 -14.59 -3.70
CA ALA A 60 6.54 -15.71 -2.97
C ALA A 60 6.06 -15.86 -1.51
N GLY A 61 4.75 -15.72 -1.27
CA GLY A 61 4.15 -15.83 0.07
C GLY A 61 4.23 -14.57 0.94
N LYS A 62 5.02 -13.56 0.53
CA LYS A 62 5.20 -12.30 1.25
C LYS A 62 4.31 -11.20 0.67
N THR A 63 3.62 -10.45 1.52
CA THR A 63 2.90 -9.23 1.14
C THR A 63 3.89 -8.08 1.00
N LEU A 64 3.93 -7.49 -0.19
CA LEU A 64 4.74 -6.31 -0.51
C LEU A 64 4.09 -5.04 0.05
N CYS A 65 2.81 -4.85 -0.25
CA CYS A 65 1.97 -3.78 0.30
C CYS A 65 0.49 -4.20 0.27
N THR A 66 -0.35 -3.50 1.02
CA THR A 66 -1.82 -3.62 0.98
C THR A 66 -2.41 -2.28 0.60
N VAL A 67 -3.38 -2.24 -0.30
CA VAL A 67 -4.07 -1.02 -0.75
C VAL A 67 -5.49 -1.02 -0.22
N TYR A 68 -5.85 0.08 0.43
CA TYR A 68 -7.19 0.41 0.88
C TYR A 68 -7.79 1.44 -0.09
N PRO A 69 -8.80 1.07 -0.89
CA PRO A 69 -9.40 1.99 -1.85
C PRO A 69 -10.25 3.03 -1.13
N ARG A 70 -10.18 4.28 -1.57
CA ARG A 70 -11.00 5.39 -1.09
C ARG A 70 -11.49 6.20 -2.28
N GLU A 71 -12.48 7.06 -2.10
CA GLU A 71 -12.89 7.95 -3.19
C GLU A 71 -11.83 9.04 -3.41
N LEU A 72 -11.37 9.19 -4.65
CA LEU A 72 -10.36 10.15 -5.14
C LEU A 72 -8.89 9.83 -4.79
N TYR A 73 -8.63 8.89 -3.90
CA TYR A 73 -7.27 8.51 -3.49
C TYR A 73 -7.24 7.07 -2.97
N PHE A 74 -6.08 6.58 -2.57
CA PHE A 74 -5.97 5.27 -1.93
C PHE A 74 -4.87 5.28 -0.88
N THR A 75 -5.05 4.49 0.18
CA THR A 75 -4.02 4.34 1.22
C THR A 75 -3.25 3.06 0.97
N VAL A 76 -1.92 3.14 0.93
CA VAL A 76 -1.03 2.00 0.88
C VAL A 76 -0.50 1.72 2.29
N LEU A 77 -0.88 0.59 2.84
CA LEU A 77 -0.25 0.02 4.02
C LEU A 77 1.08 -0.63 3.64
N PHE A 78 2.16 -0.05 4.13
CA PHE A 78 3.50 -0.60 4.09
C PHE A 78 3.98 -0.96 5.49
N VAL A 79 4.41 -2.21 5.68
CA VAL A 79 4.88 -2.70 6.99
C VAL A 79 6.40 -2.74 6.99
N VAL A 80 7.01 -1.86 7.78
CA VAL A 80 8.44 -1.87 8.05
C VAL A 80 8.69 -2.85 9.20
N GLY A 81 9.12 -4.07 8.87
CA GLY A 81 9.53 -5.06 9.86
C GLY A 81 11.04 -5.02 10.13
N GLY A 82 11.50 -5.81 11.08
CA GLY A 82 12.93 -5.85 11.44
C GLY A 82 13.88 -6.15 10.28
N LYS A 83 13.44 -6.90 9.25
CA LYS A 83 14.25 -7.17 8.04
C LYS A 83 14.42 -5.95 7.13
N GLU A 84 13.42 -5.08 7.10
CA GLU A 84 13.37 -3.92 6.22
C GLU A 84 13.86 -2.64 6.92
N LYS A 85 13.80 -2.60 8.26
CA LYS A 85 14.01 -1.41 9.09
C LYS A 85 15.31 -0.66 8.76
N GLU A 86 16.45 -1.34 8.82
CA GLU A 86 17.75 -0.70 8.58
C GLU A 86 17.83 -0.10 7.17
N SER A 87 17.38 -0.84 6.14
CA SER A 87 17.41 -0.35 4.76
C SER A 87 16.43 0.81 4.53
N VAL A 88 15.27 0.80 5.18
CA VAL A 88 14.30 1.91 5.11
C VAL A 88 14.87 3.15 5.81
N GLU A 89 15.41 2.99 7.02
CA GLU A 89 15.99 4.10 7.80
C GLU A 89 17.22 4.71 7.10
N ALA A 90 17.98 3.92 6.33
CA ALA A 90 19.10 4.41 5.55
C ALA A 90 18.69 5.39 4.42
N ILE A 91 17.56 5.16 3.76
CA ILE A 91 17.07 6.03 2.67
C ILE A 91 16.10 7.11 3.13
N LEU A 92 15.55 6.99 4.35
CA LEU A 92 14.54 7.88 4.89
C LEU A 92 14.94 9.38 4.82
N PRO A 93 16.19 9.80 5.11
CA PRO A 93 16.58 11.21 5.01
C PRO A 93 16.49 11.81 3.61
N GLU A 94 16.46 10.97 2.57
CA GLU A 94 16.34 11.38 1.17
C GLU A 94 14.88 11.40 0.68
N CYS A 95 13.95 10.87 1.47
CA CYS A 95 12.55 10.78 1.07
C CYS A 95 11.79 12.11 1.23
N ALA A 96 10.60 12.19 0.64
CA ALA A 96 9.63 13.25 0.86
C ALA A 96 9.40 13.52 2.35
N LYS A 97 9.24 14.80 2.71
CA LYS A 97 9.13 15.22 4.12
C LYS A 97 7.92 14.58 4.79
N GLU A 98 6.83 14.44 4.04
CA GLU A 98 5.59 13.78 4.42
C GLU A 98 5.84 12.33 4.86
N LEU A 99 6.63 11.58 4.08
CA LEU A 99 6.95 10.18 4.38
C LEU A 99 7.92 10.07 5.57
N GLN A 100 8.88 10.99 5.69
CA GLN A 100 9.76 11.09 6.86
C GLN A 100 8.96 11.32 8.15
N ASP A 101 8.05 12.28 8.12
CA ASP A 101 7.23 12.66 9.27
C ASP A 101 6.26 11.53 9.64
N LEU A 102 5.63 10.88 8.64
CA LEU A 102 4.80 9.70 8.85
C LEU A 102 5.59 8.57 9.53
N TYR A 103 6.80 8.26 9.05
CA TYR A 103 7.64 7.23 9.67
C TYR A 103 7.96 7.56 11.12
N CYS A 104 8.38 8.80 11.40
CA CYS A 104 8.74 9.26 12.75
C CYS A 104 7.56 9.19 13.72
N GLN A 105 6.37 9.59 13.27
CA GLN A 105 5.15 9.64 14.10
C GLN A 105 4.50 8.27 14.28
N THR A 106 4.71 7.33 13.35
CA THR A 106 4.13 5.98 13.44
C THR A 106 4.76 5.20 14.59
N GLN A 107 3.96 4.81 15.58
CA GLN A 107 4.45 4.00 16.69
C GLN A 107 4.87 2.60 16.25
N GLU A 108 5.94 2.10 16.84
CA GLU A 108 6.36 0.71 16.66
C GLU A 108 5.55 -0.20 17.59
N GLY A 109 5.01 -1.29 17.04
CA GLY A 109 4.37 -2.36 17.81
C GLY A 109 4.91 -3.70 17.34
N ASN A 110 5.16 -4.64 18.26
CA ASN A 110 5.73 -5.96 17.93
C ASN A 110 6.98 -5.90 17.01
N GLY A 111 7.80 -4.86 17.12
CA GLY A 111 8.98 -4.67 16.28
C GLY A 111 8.68 -4.26 14.83
N GLN A 112 7.48 -3.73 14.55
CA GLN A 112 7.05 -3.30 13.23
C GLN A 112 6.41 -1.91 13.26
N ARG A 113 6.54 -1.16 12.16
CA ARG A 113 5.78 0.06 11.89
C ARG A 113 4.83 -0.18 10.73
N TRP A 114 3.56 0.19 10.91
CA TRP A 114 2.51 0.08 9.90
C TRP A 114 2.23 1.47 9.34
N LEU A 115 2.90 1.81 8.25
CA LEU A 115 2.77 3.10 7.61
C LEU A 115 1.52 3.08 6.73
N MET A 116 0.57 3.98 7.02
CA MET A 116 -0.61 4.23 6.19
C MET A 116 -0.30 5.43 5.30
N ILE A 117 0.09 5.17 4.06
CA ILE A 117 0.60 6.18 3.12
C ILE A 117 -0.52 6.51 2.13
N ASP A 118 -1.07 7.71 2.22
CA ASP A 118 -2.08 8.18 1.26
C ASP A 118 -1.42 8.59 -0.05
N ILE A 119 -2.00 8.16 -1.16
CA ILE A 119 -1.53 8.43 -2.52
C ILE A 119 -2.67 9.10 -3.29
N GLU A 120 -2.48 10.38 -3.59
CA GLU A 120 -3.42 11.22 -4.35
C GLU A 120 -2.89 11.47 -5.78
N GLU A 121 -1.58 11.59 -5.93
CA GLU A 121 -0.91 11.90 -7.20
C GLU A 121 0.43 11.15 -7.34
N GLU A 122 1.05 11.24 -8.52
CA GLU A 122 2.38 10.67 -8.79
C GLU A 122 3.46 11.69 -8.40
N ASP A 123 3.70 11.83 -7.09
CA ASP A 123 4.67 12.77 -6.51
C ASP A 123 5.90 12.08 -5.89
N SER A 124 6.67 12.81 -5.09
CA SER A 124 7.80 12.24 -4.36
C SER A 124 7.41 11.13 -3.38
N VAL A 125 6.25 11.24 -2.71
CA VAL A 125 5.76 10.19 -1.80
C VAL A 125 5.46 8.91 -2.57
N TYR A 126 4.85 9.02 -3.75
CA TYR A 126 4.62 7.91 -4.67
C TYR A 126 5.94 7.21 -5.01
N HIS A 127 6.95 7.95 -5.46
CA HIS A 127 8.24 7.35 -5.85
C HIS A 127 8.99 6.74 -4.67
N ASP A 128 8.97 7.38 -3.50
CA ASP A 128 9.61 6.83 -2.30
C ASP A 128 8.92 5.57 -1.78
N LEU A 129 7.60 5.47 -1.90
CA LEU A 129 6.86 4.24 -1.62
C LEU A 129 7.35 3.08 -2.51
N PHE A 130 7.65 3.33 -3.79
CA PHE A 130 8.26 2.28 -4.64
C PHE A 130 9.65 1.87 -4.14
N ARG A 131 10.48 2.80 -3.65
CA ARG A 131 11.77 2.46 -3.03
C ARG A 131 11.57 1.55 -1.81
N PHE A 132 10.56 1.83 -0.99
CA PHE A 132 10.20 1.00 0.17
C PHE A 132 9.75 -0.40 -0.26
N ILE A 133 8.88 -0.50 -1.27
CA ILE A 133 8.44 -1.78 -1.82
C ILE A 133 9.62 -2.58 -2.40
N GLN A 134 10.58 -1.91 -3.04
CA GLN A 134 11.79 -2.55 -3.55
C GLN A 134 12.68 -3.12 -2.43
N ILE A 135 12.85 -2.40 -1.32
CA ILE A 135 13.54 -2.91 -0.11
C ILE A 135 12.83 -4.16 0.39
N ARG A 136 11.51 -4.08 0.58
CA ARG A 136 10.68 -5.21 1.00
C ARG A 136 10.81 -6.39 0.05
N ARG A 137 10.88 -6.17 -1.26
CA ARG A 137 11.04 -7.23 -2.25
C ARG A 137 12.38 -7.97 -2.13
N ASN A 138 13.43 -7.30 -1.67
CA ASN A 138 14.79 -7.85 -1.61
C ASN A 138 15.12 -8.60 -0.31
N GLY A 139 14.45 -8.30 0.82
CA GLY A 139 14.63 -9.00 2.11
C GLY A 139 13.72 -10.20 2.34
#